data_AF-A0A1R1XKV6-F1
#
_entry.id   AF-A0A1R1XKV6-F1
#
_cell.length_a   1.000
_cell.length_b   1.000
_cell.length_c   1.000
_cell.angle_alpha   90.00
_cell.angle_beta   90.00
_cell.angle_gamma   90.00
#
_symmetry.space_group_name_H-M   'P 1'
#
loop_
_entity.id
_entity.type
_entity.pdbx_description
1 polymer ?
#
loop_
_entity_poly.entity_id
_entity_poly.type
_entity_poly.pdbx_seq_one_letter_code
_entity_poly.pdbx_strand_id
1 'polypeptide(L)'
;MTITQAIRSCSTSCFYNLDRIEKSRLCKRFVDFGKKISNGDTECIIKYTLFSSRLGLSIGNDIFSLSNDKMKNIINNISKLHSSLSTGRYQKSTTLSLVASEFSPSRLSSFGFEFSRTQFNTAKQKASEDQFTLDDYQRHIPKSRSAVRHTVVDLVKSYLHRYSQSSSITGRRVGEDSDGLRTP
;
A
#
# COMPACT_ATOMS: atom_id res chain seq x y z
N MET A 1 -26.41 24.71 -42.77
CA MET A 1 -25.89 24.97 -41.41
C MET A 1 -25.30 23.67 -40.90
N THR A 2 -23.97 23.58 -40.82
CA THR A 2 -23.24 22.35 -40.50
C THR A 2 -23.43 22.00 -39.03
N ILE A 3 -23.56 20.71 -38.67
CA ILE A 3 -23.74 20.22 -37.28
C ILE A 3 -22.70 20.83 -36.32
N THR A 4 -21.50 21.10 -36.82
CA THR A 4 -20.38 21.76 -36.13
C THR A 4 -20.70 23.19 -35.65
N GLN A 5 -21.55 23.93 -36.35
CA GLN A 5 -21.97 25.29 -35.99
C GLN A 5 -22.98 25.27 -34.83
N ALA A 6 -23.89 24.29 -34.80
CA ALA A 6 -24.89 24.12 -33.74
C ALA A 6 -24.26 23.72 -32.39
N ILE A 7 -23.22 22.88 -32.42
CA ILE A 7 -22.49 22.47 -31.21
C ILE A 7 -21.69 23.64 -30.62
N ARG A 8 -21.14 24.54 -31.46
CA ARG A 8 -20.45 25.76 -30.99
C ARG A 8 -21.39 26.82 -30.44
N SER A 9 -22.65 26.87 -30.88
CA SER A 9 -23.64 27.83 -30.38
C SER A 9 -24.33 27.39 -29.09
N CYS A 10 -24.25 26.12 -28.71
CA CYS A 10 -24.78 25.65 -27.43
C CYS A 10 -23.81 26.00 -26.30
N SER A 11 -24.11 27.06 -25.56
CA SER A 11 -23.40 27.43 -24.35
C SER A 11 -23.40 26.27 -23.35
N THR A 12 -22.23 25.96 -22.78
CA THR A 12 -22.01 24.95 -21.72
C THR A 12 -22.93 25.14 -20.50
N SER A 13 -23.53 26.32 -20.34
CA SER A 13 -24.49 26.67 -19.28
C SER A 13 -25.87 26.04 -19.41
N CYS A 14 -26.25 25.52 -20.59
CA CYS A 14 -27.64 25.11 -20.84
C CYS A 14 -28.03 23.82 -20.10
N PHE A 15 -27.09 22.88 -19.89
CA PHE A 15 -27.39 21.63 -19.18
C PHE A 15 -27.49 21.80 -17.66
N TYR A 16 -26.61 22.62 -17.06
CA TYR A 16 -26.56 22.76 -15.61
C TYR A 16 -27.79 23.47 -15.03
N ASN A 17 -28.42 24.33 -15.83
CA ASN A 17 -29.63 25.08 -15.49
C ASN A 17 -30.93 24.24 -15.58
N LEU A 18 -30.88 23.03 -16.12
CA LEU A 18 -32.06 22.14 -16.23
C LEU A 18 -32.40 21.49 -14.88
N ASP A 19 -33.70 21.26 -14.66
CA ASP A 19 -34.15 20.46 -13.52
C ASP A 19 -33.75 18.98 -13.69
N ARG A 20 -33.71 18.22 -12.59
CA ARG A 20 -33.35 16.79 -12.56
C ARG A 20 -34.19 15.97 -13.55
N ILE A 21 -35.48 16.26 -13.68
CA ILE A 21 -36.36 15.53 -14.61
C ILE A 21 -35.99 15.84 -16.07
N GLU A 22 -35.67 17.09 -16.37
CA GLU A 22 -35.30 17.55 -17.70
C GLU A 22 -33.94 17.01 -18.13
N LYS A 23 -32.97 16.99 -17.20
CA LYS A 23 -31.66 16.35 -17.39
C LYS A 23 -31.83 14.87 -17.74
N SER A 24 -32.68 14.15 -17.00
CA SER A 24 -32.97 12.73 -17.27
C SER A 24 -33.60 12.51 -18.64
N ARG A 25 -34.60 13.33 -19.00
CA ARG A 25 -35.25 13.28 -20.33
C ARG A 25 -34.28 13.58 -21.47
N LEU A 26 -33.39 14.55 -21.29
CA LEU A 26 -32.37 14.90 -22.27
C LEU A 26 -31.36 13.78 -22.46
N CYS A 27 -30.84 13.21 -21.36
CA CYS A 27 -29.94 12.05 -21.42
C CYS A 27 -30.61 10.85 -22.11
N LYS A 28 -31.89 10.58 -21.83
CA LYS A 28 -32.65 9.53 -22.51
C LYS A 28 -32.72 9.76 -24.02
N ARG A 29 -33.06 10.98 -24.45
CA ARG A 29 -33.06 11.34 -25.89
C ARG A 29 -31.69 11.18 -26.53
N PHE A 30 -30.61 11.51 -25.82
CA PHE A 30 -29.25 11.35 -26.30
C PHE A 30 -28.90 9.88 -26.52
N VAL A 31 -29.27 9.01 -25.57
CA VAL A 31 -29.09 7.54 -25.70
C VAL A 31 -29.94 6.98 -26.84
N ASP A 32 -31.20 7.40 -26.97
CA ASP A 32 -32.09 6.94 -28.04
C ASP A 32 -31.58 7.39 -29.42
N PHE A 33 -30.99 8.58 -29.52
CA PHE A 33 -30.33 9.06 -30.73
C PHE A 33 -29.07 8.25 -31.05
N GLY A 34 -28.26 7.95 -30.03
CA GLY A 34 -27.12 7.04 -30.16
C GLY A 34 -27.52 5.67 -30.69
N LYS A 35 -28.61 5.08 -30.18
CA LYS A 35 -29.17 3.81 -30.67
C LYS A 35 -29.58 3.86 -32.13
N LYS A 36 -30.22 4.96 -32.56
CA LYS A 36 -30.63 5.15 -33.96
C LYS A 36 -29.45 5.25 -34.93
N ILE A 37 -28.39 5.96 -34.53
CA ILE A 37 -27.19 6.12 -35.39
C ILE A 37 -26.33 4.85 -35.40
N SER A 38 -26.23 4.17 -34.27
CA SER A 38 -25.44 2.93 -34.13
C SER A 38 -26.14 1.67 -34.63
N ASN A 39 -27.37 1.77 -35.13
CA ASN A 39 -28.20 0.62 -35.45
C ASN A 39 -28.30 -0.38 -34.26
N GLY A 40 -28.36 0.15 -33.03
CA GLY A 40 -28.43 -0.62 -31.79
C GLY A 40 -27.13 -0.75 -31.00
N ASP A 41 -25.95 -0.60 -31.61
CA ASP A 41 -24.65 -0.73 -30.93
C ASP A 41 -24.11 0.60 -30.39
N THR A 42 -24.82 1.14 -29.41
CA THR A 42 -24.50 2.47 -28.84
C THR A 42 -23.19 2.45 -28.06
N GLU A 43 -22.77 1.27 -27.56
CA GLU A 43 -21.54 1.10 -26.80
C GLU A 43 -20.31 1.37 -27.67
N CYS A 44 -20.27 0.87 -28.90
CA CYS A 44 -19.17 1.14 -29.82
C CYS A 44 -19.04 2.61 -30.21
N ILE A 45 -20.15 3.32 -30.42
CA ILE A 45 -20.11 4.78 -30.70
C ILE A 45 -19.60 5.55 -29.49
N ILE A 46 -20.08 5.23 -28.29
CA ILE A 46 -19.63 5.86 -27.04
C ILE A 46 -18.15 5.57 -26.81
N LYS A 47 -17.70 4.33 -27.03
CA LYS A 47 -16.29 3.96 -26.91
C LYS A 47 -15.42 4.74 -27.89
N TYR A 48 -15.81 4.80 -29.17
CA TYR A 48 -15.07 5.56 -30.17
C TYR A 48 -15.03 7.05 -29.84
N THR A 49 -16.17 7.63 -29.45
CA THR A 49 -16.24 9.06 -29.12
C THR A 49 -15.48 9.42 -27.85
N LEU A 50 -15.43 8.58 -26.82
CA LEU A 50 -14.71 8.86 -25.56
C LEU A 50 -13.24 8.46 -25.57
N PHE A 51 -12.86 7.39 -26.27
CA PHE A 51 -11.51 6.83 -26.17
C PHE A 51 -10.69 6.94 -27.46
N SER A 52 -11.31 7.15 -28.62
CA SER A 52 -10.61 7.15 -29.92
C SER A 52 -10.60 8.52 -30.62
N SER A 53 -11.52 9.41 -30.28
CA SER A 53 -11.56 10.76 -30.87
C SER A 53 -10.66 11.74 -30.11
N ARG A 54 -9.98 12.66 -30.81
CA ARG A 54 -9.07 13.65 -30.18
C ARG A 54 -9.76 14.52 -29.13
N LEU A 55 -11.02 14.90 -29.37
CA LEU A 55 -11.86 15.65 -28.41
C LEU A 55 -12.42 14.74 -27.31
N GLY A 56 -12.70 13.49 -27.68
CA GLY A 56 -13.09 12.40 -26.81
C GLY A 56 -12.13 12.12 -25.69
N LEU A 57 -10.85 12.03 -26.02
CA LEU A 57 -9.79 11.78 -25.04
C LEU A 57 -9.77 12.84 -23.93
N SER A 58 -10.01 14.12 -24.26
CA SER A 58 -10.10 15.18 -23.24
C SER A 58 -11.31 14.95 -22.33
N ILE A 59 -12.48 14.70 -22.93
CA ILE A 59 -13.72 14.46 -22.18
C ILE A 59 -13.63 13.18 -21.34
N GLY A 60 -13.06 12.11 -21.90
CA GLY A 60 -12.78 10.86 -21.21
C GLY A 60 -11.87 11.12 -20.02
N ASN A 61 -10.74 11.79 -20.22
CA ASN A 61 -9.81 12.15 -19.15
C ASN A 61 -10.48 12.99 -18.05
N ASP A 62 -11.38 13.92 -18.41
CA ASP A 62 -12.15 14.73 -17.46
C ASP A 62 -13.22 13.91 -16.70
N ILE A 63 -13.86 12.93 -17.34
CA ILE A 63 -14.80 12.02 -16.69
C ILE A 63 -14.06 11.07 -15.73
N PHE A 64 -12.91 10.53 -16.17
CA PHE A 64 -12.05 9.72 -15.32
C PHE A 64 -11.48 10.54 -14.16
N SER A 65 -11.17 11.83 -14.36
CA SER A 65 -10.71 12.70 -13.28
C SER A 65 -11.77 12.85 -12.18
N LEU A 66 -13.05 12.97 -12.53
CA LEU A 66 -14.16 13.05 -11.58
C LEU A 66 -14.34 11.74 -10.76
N SER A 67 -14.18 10.58 -11.41
CA SER A 67 -14.16 9.29 -10.71
C SER A 67 -12.93 9.15 -9.80
N ASN A 68 -11.80 9.73 -10.21
CA ASN A 68 -10.56 9.74 -9.45
C ASN A 68 -10.68 10.58 -8.17
N ASP A 69 -11.55 11.58 -8.08
CA ASP A 69 -11.66 12.42 -6.87
C ASP A 69 -12.14 11.63 -5.64
N LYS A 70 -13.15 10.77 -5.79
CA LYS A 70 -13.60 9.89 -4.70
C LYS A 70 -12.52 8.91 -4.29
N MET A 71 -11.86 8.29 -5.26
CA MET A 71 -10.75 7.37 -5.04
C MET A 71 -9.58 8.07 -4.33
N LYS A 72 -9.23 9.28 -4.78
CA LYS A 72 -8.19 10.13 -4.20
C LYS A 72 -8.53 10.51 -2.76
N ASN A 73 -9.79 10.83 -2.45
CA ASN A 73 -10.23 11.10 -1.09
C ASN A 73 -10.10 9.88 -0.17
N ILE A 74 -10.47 8.69 -0.65
CA ILE A 74 -10.28 7.43 0.08
C ILE A 74 -8.80 7.19 0.35
N ILE A 75 -7.95 7.30 -0.67
CA ILE A 75 -6.49 7.13 -0.54
C ILE A 75 -5.91 8.15 0.44
N ASN A 76 -6.36 9.41 0.39
CA ASN A 76 -5.91 10.45 1.31
C ASN A 76 -6.33 10.15 2.76
N ASN A 77 -7.52 9.59 2.97
CA ASN A 77 -7.94 9.14 4.30
C ASN A 77 -7.08 7.97 4.81
N ILE A 78 -6.74 7.02 3.94
CA ILE A 78 -5.81 5.92 4.26
C ILE A 78 -4.41 6.47 4.57
N SER A 79 -3.95 7.48 3.83
CA SER A 79 -2.68 8.19 4.08
C SER A 79 -2.66 8.82 5.47
N LYS A 80 -3.73 9.53 5.85
CA LYS A 80 -3.89 10.09 7.21
C LYS A 80 -3.87 9.00 8.28
N LEU A 81 -4.57 7.88 8.04
CA LEU A 81 -4.56 6.74 8.96
C LEU A 81 -3.14 6.17 9.12
N HIS A 82 -2.45 5.93 8.00
CA HIS A 82 -1.07 5.46 7.97
C HIS A 82 -0.12 6.38 8.76
N SER A 83 -0.25 7.71 8.59
CA SER A 83 0.58 8.68 9.30
C SER A 83 0.25 8.80 10.79
N SER A 84 -1.01 8.59 11.18
CA SER A 84 -1.43 8.62 12.60
C SER A 84 -0.91 7.45 13.44
N LEU A 85 -0.55 6.33 12.80
CA LEU A 85 -0.03 5.13 13.44
C LEU A 85 1.46 5.33 13.81
N SER A 86 1.74 5.89 14.99
CA SER A 86 3.11 6.20 15.44
C SER A 86 3.86 5.00 16.05
N THR A 87 3.15 4.05 16.67
CA THR A 87 3.76 2.94 17.46
C THR A 87 3.57 1.55 16.87
N GLY A 88 2.55 1.30 16.05
CA GLY A 88 2.25 -0.01 15.47
C GLY A 88 2.94 -0.26 14.14
N ARG A 89 4.19 -0.75 14.14
CA ARG A 89 4.91 -1.11 12.87
C ARG A 89 4.13 -2.10 12.00
N TYR A 90 3.49 -3.08 12.64
CA TYR A 90 2.70 -4.08 11.94
C TYR A 90 1.44 -3.46 11.31
N GLN A 91 0.70 -2.69 12.10
CA GLN A 91 -0.51 -1.96 11.67
C GLN A 91 -0.19 -1.00 10.53
N LYS A 92 0.91 -0.24 10.60
CA LYS A 92 1.38 0.64 9.50
C LYS A 92 1.57 -0.14 8.20
N SER A 93 2.24 -1.28 8.27
CA SER A 93 2.48 -2.13 7.11
C SER A 93 1.18 -2.74 6.55
N THR A 94 0.22 -3.07 7.40
CA THR A 94 -1.11 -3.56 6.98
C THR A 94 -1.97 -2.44 6.38
N THR A 95 -1.93 -1.22 6.92
CA THR A 95 -2.62 -0.08 6.30
C THR A 95 -2.01 0.26 4.94
N LEU A 96 -0.69 0.17 4.80
CA LEU A 96 -0.01 0.38 3.52
C LEU A 96 -0.34 -0.73 2.50
N SER A 97 -0.58 -1.97 2.93
CA SER A 97 -0.90 -3.07 2.00
C SER A 97 -2.23 -2.86 1.27
N LEU A 98 -3.19 -2.13 1.85
CA LEU A 98 -4.46 -1.78 1.22
C LEU A 98 -4.32 -0.99 -0.09
N VAL A 99 -3.20 -0.30 -0.28
CA VAL A 99 -2.94 0.55 -1.45
C VAL A 99 -1.67 0.17 -2.22
N ALA A 100 -0.85 -0.73 -1.68
CA ALA A 100 0.42 -1.14 -2.29
C ALA A 100 0.27 -2.10 -3.49
N SER A 101 -0.86 -2.78 -3.65
CA SER A 101 -1.15 -3.60 -4.85
C SER A 101 -1.46 -2.72 -6.07
N GLU A 102 -2.25 -1.66 -5.86
CA GLU A 102 -2.85 -0.86 -6.94
C GLU A 102 -1.91 0.25 -7.43
N PHE A 103 -1.03 0.77 -6.58
CA PHE A 103 -0.26 1.97 -6.88
C PHE A 103 1.25 1.75 -6.83
N SER A 104 1.96 2.46 -7.71
CA SER A 104 3.42 2.53 -7.66
C SER A 104 3.88 3.33 -6.43
N PRO A 105 5.13 3.11 -5.96
CA PRO A 105 5.71 3.89 -4.87
C PRO A 105 5.63 5.41 -5.11
N SER A 106 5.92 5.85 -6.33
CA SER A 106 5.89 7.28 -6.70
C SER A 106 4.50 7.90 -6.60
N ARG A 107 3.45 7.16 -6.98
CA ARG A 107 2.06 7.58 -6.81
C ARG A 107 1.69 7.69 -5.34
N LEU A 108 2.06 6.71 -4.52
CA LEU A 108 1.78 6.73 -3.08
C LEU A 108 2.48 7.90 -2.37
N SER A 109 3.73 8.21 -2.73
CA SER A 109 4.41 9.40 -2.22
C SER A 109 3.67 10.69 -2.59
N SER A 110 3.09 10.78 -3.80
CA SER A 110 2.27 11.94 -4.19
C SER A 110 0.96 12.08 -3.38
N PHE A 111 0.49 10.98 -2.77
CA PHE A 111 -0.66 10.97 -1.86
C PHE A 111 -0.27 11.21 -0.38
N GLY A 112 1.02 11.48 -0.10
CA GLY A 112 1.50 11.80 1.25
C GLY A 112 1.90 10.60 2.10
N PHE A 113 2.08 9.41 1.49
CA PHE A 113 2.59 8.25 2.21
C PHE A 113 4.11 8.34 2.39
N GLU A 114 4.57 8.14 3.61
CA GLU A 114 5.99 8.02 3.95
C GLU A 114 6.34 6.57 4.32
N PHE A 115 7.22 5.94 3.56
CA PHE A 115 7.68 4.58 3.82
C PHE A 115 9.07 4.35 3.23
N SER A 116 9.79 3.37 3.77
CA SER A 116 11.01 2.85 3.17
C SER A 116 10.70 1.86 2.04
N ARG A 117 11.69 1.60 1.18
CA ARG A 117 11.58 0.58 0.13
C ARG A 117 11.27 -0.82 0.68
N THR A 118 11.82 -1.16 1.85
CA THR A 118 11.56 -2.44 2.52
C THR A 118 10.13 -2.53 3.04
N GLN A 119 9.60 -1.46 3.64
CA GLN A 119 8.21 -1.40 4.11
C GLN A 119 7.21 -1.55 2.96
N PHE A 120 7.49 -0.91 1.81
CA PHE A 120 6.66 -1.06 0.62
C PHE A 120 6.64 -2.52 0.11
N ASN A 121 7.82 -3.16 0.01
CA ASN A 121 7.89 -4.55 -0.44
C ASN A 121 7.15 -5.51 0.51
N THR A 122 7.28 -5.33 1.84
CA THR A 122 6.51 -6.11 2.82
C THR A 122 5.02 -5.88 2.69
N ALA A 123 4.57 -4.63 2.52
CA ALA A 123 3.17 -4.30 2.33
C ALA A 123 2.61 -4.93 1.04
N LYS A 124 3.38 -4.91 -0.05
CA LYS A 124 3.01 -5.54 -1.32
C LYS A 124 2.90 -7.06 -1.18
N GLN A 125 3.82 -7.69 -0.45
CA GLN A 125 3.76 -9.12 -0.15
C GLN A 125 2.52 -9.46 0.69
N LYS A 126 2.22 -8.69 1.73
CA LYS A 126 1.00 -8.87 2.53
C LYS A 126 -0.28 -8.77 1.68
N ALA A 127 -0.31 -7.82 0.75
CA ALA A 127 -1.43 -7.67 -0.18
C ALA A 127 -1.57 -8.90 -1.11
N SER A 128 -0.45 -9.48 -1.58
CA SER A 128 -0.50 -10.70 -2.39
C SER A 128 -0.89 -11.95 -1.61
N GLU A 129 -0.70 -11.95 -0.28
CA GLU A 129 -1.06 -13.05 0.62
C GLU A 129 -2.44 -12.85 1.27
N ASP A 130 -3.20 -11.81 0.86
CA ASP A 130 -4.48 -11.39 1.46
C ASP A 130 -4.45 -11.22 2.99
N GLN A 131 -3.29 -10.84 3.54
CA GLN A 131 -3.08 -10.64 4.97
C GLN A 131 -3.36 -9.19 5.38
N PHE A 132 -4.64 -8.90 5.66
CA PHE A 132 -5.11 -7.59 6.11
C PHE A 132 -5.43 -7.49 7.61
N THR A 133 -4.97 -8.46 8.41
CA THR A 133 -5.20 -8.49 9.86
C THR A 133 -4.46 -7.34 10.55
N LEU A 134 -5.13 -6.69 11.51
CA LEU A 134 -4.53 -5.65 12.36
C LEU A 134 -3.90 -6.21 13.63
N ASP A 135 -4.23 -7.45 13.98
CA ASP A 135 -3.69 -8.14 15.14
C ASP A 135 -2.20 -8.38 14.97
N ASP A 136 -1.44 -8.15 16.03
CA ASP A 136 0.00 -8.29 16.00
C ASP A 136 0.38 -9.72 15.61
N TYR A 137 1.32 -9.87 14.67
CA TYR A 137 1.87 -11.16 14.30
C TYR A 137 2.42 -11.85 15.55
N GLN A 138 1.65 -12.79 16.09
CA GLN A 138 2.15 -13.68 17.12
C GLN A 138 3.19 -14.59 16.46
N ARG A 139 4.47 -14.25 16.63
CA ARG A 139 5.55 -15.15 16.27
C ARG A 139 5.29 -16.47 16.97
N HIS A 140 4.96 -17.50 16.20
CA HIS A 140 5.00 -18.87 16.69
C HIS A 140 6.48 -19.21 16.97
N ILE A 141 6.93 -18.96 18.19
CA ILE A 141 8.27 -19.36 18.65
C ILE A 141 8.18 -20.87 18.91
N PRO A 142 8.91 -21.70 18.14
CA PRO A 142 8.95 -23.14 18.43
C PRO A 142 9.42 -23.35 19.86
N LYS A 143 8.85 -24.33 20.58
CA LYS A 143 9.22 -24.61 21.98
C LYS A 143 10.74 -24.78 22.17
N SER A 144 11.46 -25.28 21.16
CA SER A 144 12.92 -25.41 21.14
C SER A 144 13.69 -24.08 21.23
N ARG A 145 13.06 -22.95 20.86
CA ARG A 145 13.61 -21.60 20.95
C ARG A 145 12.96 -20.75 22.04
N SER A 146 12.07 -21.33 22.83
CA SER A 146 11.46 -20.63 23.96
C SER A 146 12.51 -20.32 25.03
N ALA A 147 12.39 -19.16 25.68
CA ALA A 147 13.30 -18.78 26.75
C ALA A 147 13.19 -19.77 27.90
N VAL A 148 14.30 -20.44 28.23
CA VAL A 148 14.38 -21.35 29.37
C VAL A 148 14.24 -20.53 30.65
N ARG A 149 13.36 -20.96 31.57
CA ARG A 149 13.16 -20.26 32.86
C ARG A 149 14.49 -20.21 33.62
N HIS A 150 14.79 -19.06 34.23
CA HIS A 150 16.02 -18.86 34.99
C HIS A 150 16.24 -19.94 36.07
N THR A 151 15.18 -20.45 36.68
CA THR A 151 15.23 -21.54 37.66
C THR A 151 15.85 -22.82 37.09
N VAL A 152 15.61 -23.14 35.82
CA VAL A 152 16.18 -24.31 35.14
C VAL A 152 17.66 -24.06 34.84
N VAL A 153 18.01 -22.85 34.43
CA VAL A 153 19.40 -22.44 34.19
C VAL A 153 20.22 -22.52 35.49
N ASP A 154 19.66 -22.03 36.59
CA ASP A 154 20.32 -22.04 37.90
C ASP A 154 20.46 -23.47 38.46
N LEU A 155 19.45 -24.32 38.23
CA LEU A 155 19.53 -25.74 38.56
C LEU A 155 20.68 -26.42 37.79
N VAL A 156 20.77 -26.20 36.48
CA VAL A 156 21.85 -26.76 35.64
C VAL A 156 23.21 -26.24 36.08
N LYS A 157 23.35 -24.94 36.36
CA LYS A 157 24.58 -24.35 36.91
C LYS A 157 24.97 -25.00 38.24
N SER A 158 24.01 -25.19 39.15
CA SER A 158 24.27 -25.81 40.45
C SER A 158 24.71 -27.28 40.33
N TYR A 159 24.09 -28.01 39.39
CA TYR A 159 24.45 -29.39 39.10
C TYR A 159 25.85 -29.48 38.51
N LEU A 160 26.14 -28.68 37.49
CA LEU A 160 27.47 -28.61 36.89
C LEU A 160 28.51 -28.25 37.94
N HIS A 161 28.29 -27.21 38.75
CA HIS A 161 29.25 -26.83 39.78
C HIS A 161 29.49 -27.93 40.83
N ARG A 162 28.49 -28.74 41.15
CA ARG A 162 28.59 -29.83 42.14
C ARG A 162 29.33 -31.04 41.61
N TYR A 163 29.19 -31.35 40.32
CA TYR A 163 29.74 -32.56 39.70
C TYR A 163 30.92 -32.30 38.75
N SER A 164 31.29 -31.04 38.53
CA SER A 164 32.52 -30.68 37.83
C SER A 164 33.71 -31.03 38.71
N GLN A 165 34.64 -31.83 38.19
CA GLN A 165 35.96 -31.96 38.79
C GLN A 165 36.79 -30.75 38.40
N SER A 166 37.53 -30.20 39.37
CA SER A 166 38.56 -29.19 39.12
C SER A 166 39.59 -29.79 38.17
N SER A 167 39.61 -29.36 36.91
CA SER A 167 40.63 -29.81 35.97
C SER A 167 42.00 -29.36 36.48
N SER A 168 42.91 -30.32 36.73
CA SER A 168 44.30 -30.05 37.13
C SER A 168 45.20 -29.73 35.92
N ILE A 169 44.63 -29.40 34.76
CA ILE A 169 45.42 -28.93 33.63
C ILE A 169 45.78 -27.47 33.88
N THR A 170 47.02 -27.26 34.31
CA THR A 170 47.69 -25.98 34.13
C THR A 170 47.74 -25.73 32.63
N GLY A 171 46.78 -24.97 32.11
CA GLY A 171 46.80 -24.50 30.74
C GLY A 171 48.13 -23.81 30.49
N ARG A 172 48.98 -24.44 29.67
CA ARG A 172 50.24 -23.87 29.20
C ARG A 172 49.89 -22.53 28.55
N ARG A 173 50.22 -21.41 29.21
CA ARG A 173 50.22 -20.09 28.59
C ARG A 173 51.26 -20.15 27.48
N VAL A 174 50.81 -20.22 26.23
CA VAL A 174 51.63 -19.85 25.09
C VAL A 174 51.56 -18.34 25.01
N GLY A 175 52.66 -17.68 25.41
CA GLY A 175 52.87 -16.24 25.22
C GLY A 175 52.97 -15.41 26.50
N GLU A 176 54.01 -15.64 27.31
CA GLU A 176 54.60 -14.59 28.15
C GLU A 176 56.12 -14.73 27.99
N ASP A 177 56.66 -13.98 27.02
CA ASP A 177 58.11 -13.81 26.86
C ASP A 177 58.62 -13.06 28.09
N SER A 178 59.44 -13.78 28.86
CA SER A 178 60.23 -13.26 29.95
C SER A 178 61.43 -12.49 29.41
N ASP A 179 61.52 -11.19 29.72
CA ASP A 179 62.79 -10.46 29.68
C ASP A 179 63.05 -9.72 31.00
N GLY A 180 64.01 -10.26 31.74
CA GLY A 180 65.10 -9.49 32.34
C GLY A 180 64.80 -8.62 33.57
N LEU A 181 65.08 -9.18 34.76
CA LEU A 181 65.46 -8.43 35.96
C LEU A 181 66.55 -7.39 35.66
N ARG A 182 66.39 -6.16 36.18
CA ARG A 182 67.53 -5.38 36.69
C ARG A 182 67.10 -4.34 37.74
N THR A 183 67.49 -4.61 38.98
CA THR A 183 67.81 -3.65 40.05
C THR A 183 69.10 -4.16 40.69
N PRO A 184 69.96 -3.33 41.32
CA PRO A 184 69.66 -2.15 42.14
C PRO A 184 69.74 -0.80 41.43
#